data_AF-A0A959DP28-F1
#
_entry.id   AF-A0A959DP28-F1
#
_cell.length_a   1.000
_cell.length_b   1.000
_cell.length_c   1.000
_cell.angle_alpha   90.00
_cell.angle_beta   90.00
_cell.angle_gamma   90.00
#
_symmetry.space_group_name_H-M   'P 1'
#
loop_
_entity.id
_entity.type
_entity.pdbx_description
1 polymer ?
#
loop_
_entity_poly.entity_id
_entity_poly.type
_entity_poly.pdbx_seq_one_letter_code
_entity_poly.pdbx_strand_id
1 'polypeptide(L)'
;MDKSKIWIIIVVMSAALLGSVFVQVYWIQLSLQENEQKFDDNVFTALRQIAQKLDDDEASFYNTIPNLNAGIPLNQPSLSKWMEEGVISKPISGDTTGIAPVGDLFKFSSTMFARRKLENIPLAERIKLDDLDAYIENALHDAGIGIEYRYGVFEKAKNSFIILDGRHVFPETDAQMSQAPPDESLYNSKYEVNLFASELVKNPPGMLKIFFPLRSRFVWRNIYPFVMASVFFTSLILLCFSYTVYVIFRQKKISEIKTDFINNMTHEFKTP
;
A
#
# COMPACT_ATOMS: atom_id res chain seq x y z
N MET A 1 -35.37 -19.29 46.39
CA MET A 1 -34.92 -19.66 45.03
C MET A 1 -33.88 -20.75 45.16
N ASP A 2 -33.98 -21.81 44.36
CA ASP A 2 -33.11 -22.97 44.52
C ASP A 2 -31.65 -22.63 44.17
N LYS A 3 -30.67 -23.19 44.89
CA LYS A 3 -29.23 -22.87 44.67
C LYS A 3 -28.83 -23.18 43.23
N SER A 4 -29.39 -24.22 42.64
CA SER A 4 -29.18 -24.63 41.25
C SER A 4 -29.67 -23.59 40.24
N LYS A 5 -30.78 -22.89 40.52
CA LYS A 5 -31.33 -21.86 39.62
C LYS A 5 -30.43 -20.62 39.55
N ILE A 6 -29.83 -20.23 40.67
CA ILE A 6 -28.85 -19.13 40.73
C ILE A 6 -27.60 -19.48 39.91
N TRP A 7 -27.11 -20.72 40.06
CA TRP A 7 -25.92 -21.16 39.33
C TRP A 7 -26.14 -21.23 37.82
N ILE A 8 -27.30 -21.71 37.36
CA ILE A 8 -27.67 -21.71 35.93
C ILE A 8 -27.64 -20.29 35.35
N ILE A 9 -28.21 -19.30 36.05
CA ILE A 9 -28.21 -17.90 35.59
C ILE A 9 -26.78 -17.36 35.44
N ILE A 10 -25.93 -17.61 36.43
CA ILE A 10 -24.53 -17.17 36.39
C ILE A 10 -23.81 -17.79 35.19
N VAL A 11 -23.95 -19.10 34.98
CA VAL A 11 -23.32 -19.81 33.86
C VAL A 11 -23.79 -19.26 32.51
N VAL A 12 -25.10 -19.07 32.33
CA VAL A 12 -25.67 -18.54 31.09
C VAL A 12 -25.18 -17.11 30.81
N MET A 13 -25.16 -16.24 31.83
CA MET A 13 -24.67 -14.87 31.69
C MET A 13 -23.17 -14.83 31.38
N SER A 14 -22.36 -15.65 32.04
CA SER A 14 -20.93 -15.74 31.76
C SER A 14 -20.66 -16.26 30.34
N ALA A 15 -21.41 -17.26 29.88
CA ALA A 15 -21.31 -17.75 28.51
C ALA A 15 -21.68 -16.67 27.48
N ALA A 16 -22.73 -15.89 27.73
CA ALA A 16 -23.12 -14.79 26.86
C ALA A 16 -22.05 -13.67 26.81
N LEU A 17 -21.44 -13.33 27.95
CA LEU A 17 -20.38 -12.33 28.03
C LEU A 17 -19.13 -12.80 27.26
N LEU A 18 -18.72 -14.06 27.42
CA LEU A 18 -17.60 -14.64 26.67
C LEU A 18 -17.88 -14.68 25.16
N GLY A 19 -19.09 -15.07 24.76
CA GLY A 19 -19.50 -15.06 23.35
C GLY A 19 -19.44 -13.65 22.75
N SER A 20 -19.85 -12.63 23.51
CA SER A 20 -19.76 -11.24 23.07
C SER A 20 -18.31 -10.78 22.89
N VAL A 21 -17.43 -11.06 23.85
CA VAL A 21 -16.00 -10.74 23.75
C VAL A 21 -15.35 -11.44 22.56
N PHE A 22 -15.69 -12.71 22.32
CA PHE A 22 -15.20 -13.46 21.17
C PHE A 22 -15.58 -12.78 19.84
N VAL A 23 -16.86 -12.39 19.69
CA VAL A 23 -17.33 -11.69 18.48
C VAL A 23 -16.64 -10.33 18.33
N GLN A 24 -16.43 -9.59 19.42
CA GLN A 24 -15.71 -8.30 19.39
C GLN A 24 -14.26 -8.48 18.90
N VAL A 25 -13.54 -9.47 19.42
CA VAL A 25 -12.15 -9.74 19.01
C VAL A 25 -12.09 -10.14 17.53
N TYR A 26 -12.99 -11.02 17.09
CA TYR A 26 -13.07 -11.41 15.68
C TYR A 26 -13.32 -10.21 14.77
N TRP A 27 -14.26 -9.33 15.13
CA TRP A 27 -14.55 -8.11 14.37
C TRP A 27 -13.36 -7.14 14.33
N ILE A 28 -12.60 -7.00 15.42
CA ILE A 28 -11.42 -6.13 15.46
C ILE A 28 -10.33 -6.67 14.53
N GLN A 29 -10.08 -7.98 14.55
CA GLN A 29 -9.11 -8.61 13.65
C GLN A 29 -9.54 -8.47 12.18
N LEU A 30 -10.81 -8.71 11.89
CA LEU A 30 -11.37 -8.54 10.56
C LEU A 30 -11.25 -7.10 10.08
N SER A 31 -11.64 -6.13 10.91
CA SER A 31 -11.57 -4.71 10.59
C SER A 31 -10.13 -4.23 10.40
N LEU A 32 -9.18 -4.77 11.17
CA LEU A 32 -7.76 -4.49 10.98
C LEU A 32 -7.26 -5.00 9.64
N GLN A 33 -7.57 -6.25 9.30
CA GLN A 33 -7.17 -6.84 8.02
C GLN A 33 -7.77 -6.09 6.83
N GLU A 34 -9.05 -5.72 6.90
CA GLU A 34 -9.69 -4.91 5.85
C GLU A 34 -9.03 -3.54 5.70
N ASN A 35 -8.65 -2.90 6.81
CA ASN A 35 -8.02 -1.59 6.76
C ASN A 35 -6.56 -1.67 6.27
N GLU A 36 -5.85 -2.77 6.57
CA GLU A 36 -4.53 -3.06 5.98
C GLU A 36 -4.63 -3.26 4.47
N GLN A 37 -5.67 -3.97 4.01
CA GLN A 37 -5.91 -4.18 2.58
C GLN A 37 -6.27 -2.88 1.87
N LYS A 38 -7.18 -2.07 2.42
CA LYS A 38 -7.52 -0.75 1.87
C LYS A 38 -6.31 0.16 1.78
N PHE A 39 -5.44 0.14 2.79
CA PHE A 39 -4.19 0.88 2.75
C PHE A 39 -3.31 0.42 1.59
N ASP A 40 -3.11 -0.89 1.44
CA ASP A 40 -2.30 -1.44 0.35
C ASP A 40 -2.88 -1.07 -1.03
N ASP A 41 -4.20 -1.22 -1.21
CA ASP A 41 -4.89 -0.88 -2.46
C ASP A 41 -4.78 0.61 -2.80
N ASN A 42 -4.89 1.48 -1.78
CA ASN A 42 -4.72 2.92 -1.94
C ASN A 42 -3.26 3.26 -2.32
N VAL A 43 -2.26 2.64 -1.69
CA VAL A 43 -0.85 2.83 -2.03
C VAL A 43 -0.59 2.39 -3.48
N PHE A 44 -1.05 1.20 -3.88
CA PHE A 44 -0.85 0.73 -5.26
C PHE A 44 -1.60 1.58 -6.28
N THR A 45 -2.73 2.18 -5.91
CA THR A 45 -3.43 3.13 -6.76
C THR A 45 -2.64 4.43 -6.91
N ALA A 46 -2.11 4.99 -5.82
CA ALA A 46 -1.22 6.15 -5.87
C ALA A 46 0.03 5.88 -6.72
N LEU A 47 0.69 4.74 -6.50
CA LEU A 47 1.87 4.32 -7.27
C LEU A 47 1.59 4.21 -8.77
N ARG A 48 0.45 3.62 -9.15
CA ARG A 48 0.04 3.55 -10.56
C ARG A 48 -0.22 4.93 -11.15
N GLN A 49 -0.83 5.84 -10.40
CA GLN A 49 -1.03 7.22 -10.84
C GLN A 49 0.29 7.96 -11.05
N ILE A 50 1.27 7.76 -10.15
CA ILE A 50 2.62 8.33 -10.29
C ILE A 50 3.30 7.79 -11.54
N ALA A 51 3.29 6.47 -11.72
CA ALA A 51 3.88 5.84 -12.91
C ALA A 51 3.24 6.33 -14.21
N GLN A 52 1.91 6.44 -14.22
CA GLN A 52 1.18 6.95 -15.39
C GLN A 52 1.50 8.41 -15.70
N LYS A 53 1.53 9.29 -14.69
CA LYS A 53 1.91 10.70 -14.88
C LYS A 53 3.34 10.84 -15.40
N LEU A 54 4.25 10.02 -14.89
CA LEU A 54 5.64 10.03 -15.33
C LEU A 54 5.78 9.55 -16.79
N ASP A 55 5.03 8.52 -17.18
CA ASP A 55 4.96 8.03 -18.56
C ASP A 55 4.35 9.10 -19.51
N ASP A 56 3.32 9.82 -19.07
CA ASP A 56 2.68 10.91 -19.83
C ASP A 56 3.62 12.11 -20.06
N ASP A 57 4.43 12.45 -19.04
CA ASP A 57 5.46 13.49 -19.14
C ASP A 57 6.60 13.08 -20.08
N GLU A 58 7.01 11.80 -20.03
CA GLU A 58 8.00 11.24 -20.96
C GLU A 58 7.49 11.31 -22.41
N ALA A 59 6.22 10.93 -22.63
CA ALA A 59 5.54 11.02 -23.92
C ALA A 59 5.53 12.46 -24.47
N SER A 60 5.27 13.44 -23.61
CA SER A 60 5.28 14.86 -23.96
C SER A 60 6.67 15.38 -24.32
N PHE A 61 7.71 14.91 -23.61
CA PHE A 61 9.09 15.18 -23.98
C PHE A 61 9.42 14.65 -25.39
N TYR A 62 8.99 13.44 -25.74
CA TYR A 62 9.18 12.89 -27.09
C TYR A 62 8.52 13.72 -28.19
N ASN A 63 7.29 14.18 -27.95
CA ASN A 63 6.56 15.01 -28.90
C ASN A 63 7.18 16.41 -29.06
N THR A 64 7.98 16.85 -28.09
CA THR A 64 8.69 18.14 -28.10
C THR A 64 10.09 18.02 -28.71
N ILE A 65 10.63 16.80 -28.92
CA ILE A 65 11.83 16.64 -29.74
C ILE A 65 11.47 17.16 -31.14
N PRO A 66 12.05 18.29 -31.58
CA PRO A 66 11.69 18.88 -32.84
C PRO A 66 11.95 17.85 -33.93
N ASN A 67 11.00 17.74 -34.86
CA ASN A 67 11.16 17.11 -36.16
C ASN A 67 12.64 17.29 -36.58
N LEU A 68 13.43 16.21 -36.59
CA LEU A 68 14.88 16.20 -36.82
C LEU A 68 15.22 16.56 -38.27
N ASN A 69 14.53 17.55 -38.84
CA ASN A 69 14.81 18.14 -40.14
C ASN A 69 16.05 19.06 -40.07
N ALA A 70 16.66 19.21 -38.89
CA ALA A 70 17.96 19.85 -38.73
C ALA A 70 19.08 18.80 -38.87
N GLY A 71 19.38 18.43 -40.13
CA GLY A 71 20.66 17.88 -40.55
C GLY A 71 20.97 16.44 -40.12
N ILE A 72 20.50 15.47 -40.89
CA ILE A 72 21.09 14.13 -40.89
C ILE A 72 22.33 14.17 -41.81
N PRO A 73 23.57 14.00 -41.32
CA PRO A 73 24.71 13.78 -42.20
C PRO A 73 24.52 12.47 -42.96
N LEU A 74 24.60 12.55 -44.30
CA LEU A 74 24.23 11.53 -45.29
C LEU A 74 25.12 10.28 -45.33
N ASN A 75 25.77 9.89 -44.23
CA ASN A 75 26.50 8.62 -44.16
C ASN A 75 25.63 7.56 -43.46
N GLN A 76 24.51 7.21 -44.10
CA GLN A 76 23.63 6.12 -43.65
C GLN A 76 24.10 4.79 -44.27
N PRO A 77 24.01 3.65 -43.55
CA PRO A 77 24.18 2.35 -44.17
C PRO A 77 23.10 2.13 -45.23
N SER A 78 23.48 1.55 -46.37
CA SER A 78 22.58 1.28 -47.48
C SER A 78 21.43 0.34 -47.06
N LEU A 79 20.27 0.49 -47.72
CA LEU A 79 19.05 -0.31 -47.50
C LEU A 79 19.32 -1.82 -47.46
N SER A 80 20.32 -2.28 -48.23
CA SER A 80 20.80 -3.67 -48.24
C SER A 80 21.29 -4.17 -46.89
N LYS A 81 22.02 -3.34 -46.13
CA LYS A 81 22.57 -3.72 -44.82
C LYS A 81 21.47 -3.89 -43.78
N TRP A 82 20.40 -3.11 -43.87
CA TRP A 82 19.25 -3.20 -42.95
C TRP A 82 18.34 -4.39 -43.25
N MET A 83 18.27 -4.82 -44.52
CA MET A 83 17.62 -6.08 -44.88
C MET A 83 18.43 -7.29 -44.40
N GLU A 84 19.76 -7.21 -44.46
CA GLU A 84 20.68 -8.25 -43.98
C GLU A 84 20.65 -8.41 -42.45
N GLU A 85 20.50 -7.30 -41.72
CA GLU A 85 20.33 -7.28 -40.25
C GLU A 85 18.90 -7.68 -39.80
N GLY A 86 18.00 -8.05 -40.72
CA GLY A 86 16.65 -8.52 -40.41
C GLY A 86 15.70 -7.44 -39.87
N VAL A 87 16.06 -6.16 -40.04
CA VAL A 87 15.31 -5.00 -39.52
C VAL A 87 14.06 -4.72 -40.36
N ILE A 88 14.05 -5.14 -41.63
CA ILE A 88 12.92 -5.03 -42.55
C ILE A 88 12.61 -6.43 -43.10
N SER A 89 11.38 -6.92 -42.94
CA SER A 89 10.93 -8.16 -43.59
C SER A 89 10.53 -7.90 -45.04
N LYS A 90 10.74 -8.91 -45.91
CA LYS A 90 10.67 -8.86 -47.39
C LYS A 90 9.64 -7.86 -47.96
N PRO A 91 9.98 -7.15 -49.06
CA PRO A 91 8.99 -6.34 -49.77
C PRO A 91 7.81 -7.22 -50.19
N ILE A 92 6.60 -6.82 -49.81
CA ILE A 92 5.37 -7.44 -50.29
C ILE A 92 5.36 -7.28 -51.80
N SER A 93 5.35 -8.41 -52.51
CA SER A 93 5.34 -8.47 -53.97
C SER A 93 4.09 -7.81 -54.53
N GLY A 94 4.28 -6.82 -55.41
CA GLY A 94 3.22 -6.26 -56.24
C GLY A 94 3.47 -4.80 -56.61
N ASP A 95 3.92 -4.60 -57.84
CA ASP A 95 3.99 -3.32 -58.56
C ASP A 95 5.08 -2.31 -58.13
N THR A 96 5.85 -1.86 -59.13
CA THR A 96 7.07 -1.03 -59.04
C THR A 96 6.83 0.44 -58.67
N THR A 97 5.71 0.74 -58.02
CA THR A 97 5.41 2.08 -57.47
C THR A 97 5.50 2.13 -55.94
N GLY A 98 5.89 1.03 -55.30
CA GLY A 98 6.08 0.90 -53.85
C GLY A 98 7.36 1.54 -53.30
N ILE A 99 7.56 2.84 -53.52
CA ILE A 99 8.47 3.63 -52.68
C ILE A 99 7.66 4.00 -51.45
N ALA A 100 7.98 3.41 -50.29
CA ALA A 100 7.45 3.91 -49.02
C ALA A 100 7.69 5.43 -48.98
N PRO A 101 6.66 6.27 -48.75
CA PRO A 101 6.82 7.71 -48.80
C PRO A 101 8.04 8.11 -47.97
N VAL A 102 8.92 8.96 -48.51
CA VAL A 102 10.17 9.36 -47.82
C VAL A 102 9.88 9.88 -46.40
N GLY A 103 8.68 10.44 -46.17
CA GLY A 103 8.19 10.82 -44.85
C GLY A 103 8.02 9.65 -43.87
N ASP A 104 7.59 8.47 -44.31
CA ASP A 104 7.43 7.29 -43.46
C ASP A 104 8.80 6.65 -43.12
N LEU A 105 9.73 6.65 -44.07
CA LEU A 105 11.12 6.21 -43.82
C LEU A 105 11.86 7.17 -42.88
N PHE A 106 11.60 8.48 -42.99
CA PHE A 106 12.16 9.50 -42.11
C PHE A 106 11.60 9.40 -40.68
N LYS A 107 10.28 9.25 -40.52
CA LYS A 107 9.62 8.97 -39.23
C LYS A 107 10.15 7.67 -38.61
N PHE A 108 10.37 6.63 -39.41
CA PHE A 108 10.95 5.38 -38.94
C PHE A 108 12.41 5.53 -38.47
N SER A 109 13.25 6.23 -39.24
CA SER A 109 14.65 6.43 -38.83
C SER A 109 14.77 7.28 -37.56
N SER A 110 14.02 8.39 -37.46
CA SER A 110 14.03 9.28 -36.29
C SER A 110 13.49 8.60 -35.03
N THR A 111 12.46 7.77 -35.14
CA THR A 111 11.97 6.96 -33.99
C THR A 111 13.00 5.92 -33.55
N MET A 112 13.74 5.29 -34.47
CA MET A 112 14.83 4.36 -34.14
C MET A 112 16.05 5.04 -33.52
N PHE A 113 16.43 6.24 -33.99
CA PHE A 113 17.51 7.04 -33.37
C PHE A 113 17.13 7.54 -31.98
N ALA A 114 15.89 8.01 -31.80
CA ALA A 114 15.35 8.35 -30.50
C ALA A 114 15.41 7.13 -29.58
N ARG A 115 14.91 5.97 -30.03
CA ARG A 115 14.95 4.71 -29.28
C ARG A 115 16.36 4.29 -28.85
N ARG A 116 17.36 4.39 -29.74
CA ARG A 116 18.76 4.04 -29.42
C ARG A 116 19.42 5.05 -28.48
N LYS A 117 19.10 6.35 -28.60
CA LYS A 117 19.56 7.38 -27.64
C LYS A 117 18.91 7.18 -26.27
N LEU A 118 17.65 6.77 -26.24
CA LEU A 118 16.88 6.37 -25.07
C LEU A 118 17.21 4.98 -24.53
N GLU A 119 18.14 4.26 -25.12
CA GLU A 119 18.71 3.09 -24.48
C GLU A 119 19.92 3.50 -23.62
N ASN A 120 20.53 4.65 -23.91
CA ASN A 120 21.77 5.13 -23.31
C ASN A 120 21.63 6.32 -22.35
N ILE A 121 20.46 6.96 -22.24
CA ILE A 121 20.25 8.04 -21.25
C ILE A 121 20.03 7.38 -19.87
N PRO A 122 20.86 7.66 -18.84
CA PRO A 122 20.64 7.08 -17.52
C PRO A 122 19.27 7.49 -16.97
N LEU A 123 18.59 6.58 -16.28
CA LEU A 123 17.27 6.81 -15.66
C LEU A 123 17.22 8.08 -14.80
N ALA A 124 18.33 8.37 -14.14
CA ALA A 124 18.56 9.55 -13.31
C ALA A 124 18.28 10.87 -14.04
N GLU A 125 18.53 10.92 -15.35
CA GLU A 125 18.47 12.13 -16.17
C GLU A 125 17.09 12.30 -16.83
N ARG A 126 16.27 11.24 -16.87
CA ARG A 126 14.92 11.27 -17.45
C ARG A 126 13.85 11.71 -16.48
N ILE A 127 14.11 11.53 -15.18
CA ILE A 127 13.19 11.88 -14.11
C ILE A 127 13.61 13.24 -13.58
N LYS A 128 12.76 14.25 -13.71
CA LYS A 128 12.94 15.52 -13.01
C LYS A 128 12.58 15.31 -11.54
N LEU A 129 13.55 15.48 -10.64
CA LEU A 129 13.36 15.22 -9.21
C LEU A 129 12.27 16.12 -8.60
N ASP A 130 12.23 17.39 -9.00
CA ASP A 130 11.25 18.36 -8.50
C ASP A 130 9.80 17.96 -8.85
N ASP A 131 9.59 17.40 -10.05
CA ASP A 131 8.26 16.95 -10.50
C ASP A 131 7.87 15.61 -9.82
N LEU A 132 8.85 14.72 -9.60
CA LEU A 132 8.63 13.44 -8.93
C LEU A 132 8.14 13.61 -7.49
N ASP A 133 8.79 14.50 -6.72
CA ASP A 133 8.39 14.79 -5.33
C ASP A 133 6.93 15.27 -5.28
N ALA A 134 6.57 16.23 -6.15
CA ALA A 134 5.21 16.74 -6.25
C ALA A 134 4.20 15.66 -6.67
N TYR A 135 4.57 14.75 -7.57
CA TYR A 135 3.69 13.66 -7.98
C TYR A 135 3.46 12.64 -6.88
N ILE A 136 4.50 12.29 -6.12
CA ILE A 136 4.38 11.38 -4.98
C ILE A 136 3.52 12.01 -3.89
N GLU A 137 3.81 13.27 -3.53
CA GLU A 137 3.05 13.98 -2.50
C GLU A 137 1.57 14.10 -2.86
N ASN A 138 1.25 14.55 -4.08
CA ASN A 138 -0.13 14.71 -4.53
C ASN A 138 -0.85 13.37 -4.62
N ALA A 139 -0.24 12.32 -5.20
CA ALA A 139 -0.88 11.02 -5.34
C ALA A 139 -1.11 10.32 -3.99
N LEU A 140 -0.17 10.44 -3.05
CA LEU A 140 -0.36 9.91 -1.70
C LEU A 140 -1.41 10.69 -0.92
N HIS A 141 -1.43 12.02 -1.04
CA HIS A 141 -2.46 12.86 -0.44
C HIS A 141 -3.87 12.54 -0.99
N ASP A 142 -4.00 12.40 -2.31
CA ASP A 142 -5.26 12.03 -2.98
C ASP A 142 -5.74 10.63 -2.59
N ALA A 143 -4.81 9.71 -2.33
CA ALA A 143 -5.09 8.37 -1.80
C ALA A 143 -5.42 8.36 -0.28
N GLY A 144 -5.39 9.53 0.38
CA GLY A 144 -5.64 9.68 1.81
C GLY A 144 -4.48 9.21 2.72
N ILE A 145 -3.29 9.06 2.15
CA ILE A 145 -2.08 8.56 2.82
C ILE A 145 -1.23 9.75 3.26
N GLY A 146 -1.62 10.36 4.38
CA GLY A 146 -0.88 11.47 5.01
C GLY A 146 0.08 10.98 6.11
N ILE A 147 0.98 10.05 5.78
CA ILE A 147 1.99 9.53 6.72
C ILE A 147 3.38 9.70 6.17
N GLU A 148 4.36 9.75 7.06
CA GLU A 148 5.76 9.75 6.68
C GLU A 148 6.08 8.53 5.81
N TYR A 149 6.71 8.80 4.68
CA TYR A 149 7.11 7.82 3.69
C TYR A 149 8.55 8.09 3.28
N ARG A 150 9.20 7.05 2.79
CA ARG A 150 10.51 7.13 2.16
C ARG A 150 10.41 6.53 0.80
N TYR A 151 11.08 7.10 -0.19
CA TYR A 151 10.98 6.60 -1.55
C TYR A 151 12.34 6.55 -2.22
N GLY A 152 12.45 5.67 -3.21
CA GLY A 152 13.65 5.58 -4.01
C GLY A 152 13.39 5.03 -5.39
N VAL A 153 14.16 5.53 -6.36
CA VAL A 153 14.18 5.03 -7.73
C VAL A 153 15.30 4.01 -7.86
N PHE A 154 14.91 2.77 -8.11
CA PHE A 154 15.77 1.62 -8.25
C PHE A 154 16.05 1.33 -9.72
N GLU A 155 17.34 1.26 -10.10
CA GLU A 155 17.75 0.89 -11.46
C GLU A 155 18.02 -0.61 -11.54
N LYS A 156 17.27 -1.29 -12.42
CA LYS A 156 17.37 -2.75 -12.56
C LYS A 156 18.70 -3.18 -13.17
N ALA A 157 19.29 -2.35 -14.04
CA ALA A 157 20.56 -2.65 -14.71
C ALA A 157 21.76 -2.68 -13.74
N LYS A 158 21.76 -1.79 -12.74
CA LYS A 158 22.86 -1.67 -11.75
C LYS A 158 22.52 -2.28 -10.39
N ASN A 159 21.30 -2.78 -10.22
CA ASN A 159 20.80 -3.36 -8.97
C ASN A 159 20.98 -2.41 -7.76
N SER A 160 20.79 -1.11 -7.98
CA SER A 160 21.08 -0.06 -7.00
C SER A 160 20.06 1.08 -7.07
N PHE A 161 19.83 1.76 -5.94
CA PHE A 161 19.07 3.00 -5.92
C PHE A 161 19.88 4.15 -6.52
N ILE A 162 19.27 4.88 -7.45
CA ILE A 162 19.82 6.10 -8.05
C ILE A 162 19.32 7.33 -7.28
N ILE A 163 18.08 7.30 -6.81
CA ILE A 163 17.43 8.41 -6.11
C ILE A 163 16.89 7.88 -4.78
N LEU A 164 17.13 8.59 -3.68
CA LEU A 164 16.55 8.35 -2.36
C LEU A 164 16.06 9.68 -1.79
N ASP A 165 14.78 9.76 -1.41
CA ASP A 165 14.17 10.92 -0.73
C ASP A 165 14.58 12.28 -1.36
N GLY A 166 14.49 12.41 -2.69
CA GLY A 166 14.82 13.63 -3.43
C GLY A 166 16.31 13.89 -3.66
N ARG A 167 17.19 12.91 -3.39
CA ARG A 167 18.66 13.05 -3.57
C ARG A 167 19.21 11.97 -4.48
N HIS A 168 20.14 12.35 -5.37
CA HIS A 168 20.91 11.40 -6.17
C HIS A 168 21.93 10.65 -5.30
N VAL A 169 21.94 9.32 -5.41
CA VAL A 169 22.89 8.43 -4.76
C VAL A 169 23.67 7.71 -5.86
N PHE A 170 24.96 7.99 -5.96
CA PHE A 170 25.85 7.33 -6.92
C PHE A 170 26.45 6.08 -6.27
N PRO A 171 26.21 4.87 -6.79
CA PRO A 171 26.64 3.63 -6.14
C PRO A 171 28.16 3.41 -6.08
N GLU A 172 28.94 4.11 -6.90
CA GLU A 172 30.39 3.88 -7.00
C GLU A 172 31.14 5.18 -7.27
N THR A 173 31.49 5.92 -6.24
CA THR A 173 32.77 6.64 -6.15
C THR A 173 33.07 6.89 -4.67
N ASP A 174 33.98 6.07 -4.15
CA ASP A 174 34.72 6.20 -2.90
C ASP A 174 33.95 6.36 -1.57
N ALA A 175 34.32 5.48 -0.64
CA ALA A 175 33.78 5.26 0.70
C ALA A 175 33.91 6.44 1.70
N GLN A 176 33.82 7.70 1.27
CA GLN A 176 33.95 8.86 2.16
C GLN A 176 33.17 10.09 1.69
N MET A 177 31.88 9.98 1.34
CA MET A 177 30.94 11.08 1.53
C MET A 177 29.57 10.53 1.93
N SER A 178 29.20 10.81 3.18
CA SER A 178 27.92 10.60 3.85
C SER A 178 26.72 10.57 2.89
N GLN A 179 25.85 9.58 2.93
CA GLN A 179 24.79 9.46 3.94
C GLN A 179 24.15 8.08 3.79
N ALA A 180 24.03 7.35 4.91
CA ALA A 180 23.29 6.10 5.14
C ALA A 180 23.31 5.04 4.00
N PRO A 181 23.75 3.80 4.27
CA PRO A 181 23.45 2.69 3.36
C PRO A 181 21.96 2.76 2.99
N PRO A 182 21.56 2.57 1.72
CA PRO A 182 20.15 2.53 1.35
C PRO A 182 19.45 1.59 2.33
N ASP A 183 18.57 2.15 3.17
CA ASP A 183 18.00 1.40 4.28
C ASP A 183 17.40 0.11 3.73
N GLU A 184 17.78 -1.02 4.33
CA GLU A 184 17.38 -2.37 3.92
C GLU A 184 15.86 -2.49 3.76
N SER A 185 15.12 -1.62 4.45
CA SER A 185 13.67 -1.44 4.36
C SER A 185 13.15 -1.07 2.97
N LEU A 186 13.90 -0.34 2.15
CA LEU A 186 13.50 -0.01 0.76
C LEU A 186 13.69 -1.19 -0.18
N TYR A 187 14.75 -1.99 -0.01
CA TYR A 187 14.97 -3.19 -0.82
C TYR A 187 13.86 -4.22 -0.62
N ASN A 188 13.40 -4.39 0.62
CA ASN A 188 12.35 -5.33 1.00
C ASN A 188 10.94 -4.70 1.04
N SER A 189 10.76 -3.51 0.48
CA SER A 189 9.44 -2.91 0.44
C SER A 189 8.50 -3.69 -0.49
N LYS A 190 7.28 -3.94 -0.01
CA LYS A 190 6.17 -4.51 -0.81
C LYS A 190 5.64 -3.51 -1.85
N TYR A 191 5.84 -2.21 -1.63
CA TYR A 191 5.23 -1.16 -2.44
C TYR A 191 6.21 -0.72 -3.53
N GLU A 192 6.12 -1.35 -4.68
CA GLU A 192 6.92 -1.04 -5.86
C GLU A 192 6.07 -0.95 -7.13
N VAL A 193 6.50 -0.09 -8.05
CA VAL A 193 5.89 0.05 -9.38
C VAL A 193 6.97 0.21 -10.43
N ASN A 194 6.77 -0.44 -11.59
CA ASN A 194 7.68 -0.27 -12.73
C ASN A 194 7.52 1.13 -13.30
N LEU A 195 8.63 1.83 -13.51
CA LEU A 195 8.66 3.10 -14.21
C LEU A 195 8.93 2.85 -15.69
N PHE A 196 8.30 3.62 -16.57
CA PHE A 196 8.49 3.54 -18.01
C PHE A 196 8.15 2.13 -18.56
N ALA A 197 7.06 1.57 -18.05
CA ALA A 197 6.52 0.29 -18.50
C ALA A 197 5.69 0.42 -19.80
N SER A 198 5.76 1.60 -20.45
CA SER A 198 5.07 1.87 -21.71
C SER A 198 5.47 0.86 -22.80
N GLU A 199 4.55 0.59 -23.73
CA GLU A 199 4.71 -0.42 -24.80
C GLU A 199 5.95 -0.21 -25.69
N LEU A 200 6.61 0.93 -25.59
CA LEU A 200 7.78 1.31 -26.38
C LEU A 200 9.08 0.65 -25.87
N VAL A 201 9.15 0.32 -24.58
CA VAL A 201 10.35 -0.24 -23.93
C VAL A 201 10.06 -1.65 -23.40
N LYS A 202 10.64 -2.66 -24.06
CA LYS A 202 10.42 -4.08 -23.75
C LYS A 202 10.86 -4.49 -22.33
N ASN A 203 11.76 -3.72 -21.72
CA ASN A 203 12.27 -3.96 -20.36
C ASN A 203 12.24 -2.64 -19.57
N PRO A 204 11.39 -2.51 -18.53
CA PRO A 204 11.35 -1.28 -17.75
C PRO A 204 12.73 -1.05 -17.11
N PRO A 205 13.33 0.12 -17.32
CA PRO A 205 14.70 0.39 -16.91
C PRO A 205 14.81 0.55 -15.37
N GLY A 206 13.74 0.97 -14.69
CA GLY A 206 13.74 1.14 -13.23
C GLY A 206 12.39 0.92 -12.56
N MET A 207 12.41 0.91 -11.23
CA MET A 207 11.25 0.75 -10.36
C MET A 207 11.23 1.85 -9.30
N LEU A 208 10.06 2.40 -8.99
CA LEU A 208 9.87 3.26 -7.83
C LEU A 208 9.47 2.37 -6.65
N LYS A 209 10.23 2.45 -5.56
CA LYS A 209 9.93 1.77 -4.30
C LYS A 209 9.59 2.80 -3.24
N ILE A 210 8.52 2.58 -2.48
CA ILE A 210 8.11 3.44 -1.36
C ILE A 210 8.04 2.59 -0.09
N PHE A 211 8.51 3.10 1.03
CA PHE A 211 8.46 2.44 2.33
C PHE A 211 7.72 3.32 3.35
N PHE A 212 6.80 2.71 4.11
CA PHE A 212 5.98 3.38 5.12
C PHE A 212 6.34 2.87 6.52
N PRO A 213 7.22 3.54 7.28
CA PRO A 213 7.62 3.10 8.62
C PRO A 213 6.45 3.08 9.62
N LEU A 214 5.48 3.99 9.45
CA LEU A 214 4.35 4.18 10.37
C LEU A 214 3.05 3.51 9.89
N ARG A 215 3.12 2.58 8.93
CA ARG A 215 1.94 1.87 8.39
C ARG A 215 1.06 1.27 9.48
N SER A 216 1.64 0.48 10.40
CA SER A 216 0.87 -0.21 11.45
C SER A 216 0.08 0.80 12.29
N ARG A 217 0.74 1.86 12.77
CA ARG A 217 0.09 2.91 13.56
C ARG A 217 -1.03 3.62 12.80
N PHE A 218 -0.84 3.85 11.51
CA PHE A 218 -1.87 4.47 10.66
C PHE A 218 -3.11 3.60 10.52
N VAL A 219 -2.94 2.31 10.24
CA VAL A 219 -4.06 1.38 10.08
C VAL A 219 -4.84 1.21 11.40
N TRP A 220 -4.15 1.25 12.55
CA TRP A 220 -4.82 1.20 13.86
C TRP A 220 -5.60 2.48 14.21
N ARG A 221 -5.25 3.64 13.63
CA ARG A 221 -5.86 4.94 13.97
C ARG A 221 -7.38 4.95 13.78
N ASN A 222 -7.88 4.32 12.72
CA ASN A 222 -9.31 4.29 12.42
C ASN A 222 -10.07 3.30 13.32
N ILE A 223 -9.39 2.29 13.87
CA ILE A 223 -10.00 1.19 14.63
C ILE A 223 -10.01 1.49 16.13
N TYR A 224 -9.02 2.23 16.61
CA TYR A 224 -8.89 2.63 18.02
C TYR A 224 -10.17 3.19 18.68
N PRO A 225 -10.93 4.14 18.07
CA PRO A 225 -12.15 4.64 18.71
C PRO A 225 -13.21 3.55 18.91
N PHE A 226 -13.33 2.61 17.98
CA PHE A 226 -14.25 1.47 18.09
C PHE A 226 -13.79 0.48 19.16
N VAL A 227 -12.49 0.24 19.28
CA VAL A 227 -11.90 -0.61 20.34
C VAL A 227 -12.14 0.02 21.71
N MET A 228 -11.93 1.32 21.86
CA MET A 228 -12.18 2.02 23.13
C MET A 228 -13.67 1.98 23.50
N ALA A 229 -14.56 2.17 22.53
CA ALA A 229 -15.99 2.08 22.76
C ALA A 229 -16.43 0.65 23.17
N SER A 230 -15.87 -0.39 22.54
CA SER A 230 -16.20 -1.78 22.88
C SER A 230 -15.68 -2.17 24.27
N VAL A 231 -14.46 -1.77 24.64
CA VAL A 231 -13.91 -1.99 25.98
C VAL A 231 -14.75 -1.27 27.04
N PHE A 232 -15.15 -0.02 26.79
CA PHE A 232 -16.03 0.72 27.69
C PHE A 232 -17.38 0.00 27.87
N PHE A 233 -18.00 -0.43 26.77
CA PHE A 233 -19.29 -1.13 26.81
C PHE A 233 -19.19 -2.50 27.52
N THR A 234 -18.13 -3.25 27.26
CA THR A 234 -17.85 -4.52 27.95
C THR A 234 -17.61 -4.30 29.44
N SER A 235 -16.90 -3.24 29.82
CA SER A 235 -16.73 -2.85 31.23
C SER A 235 -18.06 -2.51 31.90
N LEU A 236 -18.96 -1.82 31.20
CA LEU A 236 -20.30 -1.51 31.70
C LEU A 236 -21.12 -2.78 31.94
N ILE A 237 -21.12 -3.71 30.98
CA ILE A 237 -21.79 -5.01 31.12
C ILE A 237 -21.21 -5.78 32.32
N LEU A 238 -19.89 -5.80 32.45
CA LEU A 238 -19.21 -6.49 33.55
C LEU A 238 -19.58 -5.90 34.91
N LEU A 239 -19.68 -4.57 35.01
CA LEU A 239 -20.19 -3.89 36.21
C LEU A 239 -21.64 -4.27 36.53
N CYS A 240 -22.53 -4.25 35.53
CA CYS A 240 -23.93 -4.65 35.70
C CYS A 240 -24.07 -6.12 36.13
N PHE A 241 -23.28 -7.01 35.52
CA PHE A 241 -23.23 -8.42 35.88
C PHE A 241 -22.75 -8.60 37.32
N SER A 242 -21.65 -7.94 37.70
CA SER A 242 -21.11 -7.98 39.06
C SER A 242 -22.11 -7.46 40.10
N TYR A 243 -22.79 -6.36 39.79
CA TYR A 243 -23.86 -5.81 40.64
C TYR A 243 -25.03 -6.80 40.79
N THR A 244 -25.45 -7.44 39.70
CA THR A 244 -26.52 -8.44 39.72
C THR A 244 -26.17 -9.64 40.59
N VAL A 245 -24.95 -10.17 40.45
CA VAL A 245 -24.42 -11.25 41.30
C VAL A 245 -24.40 -10.83 42.77
N TYR A 246 -23.92 -9.63 43.07
CA TYR A 246 -23.94 -9.07 44.42
C TYR A 246 -25.35 -9.00 45.01
N VAL A 247 -26.32 -8.50 44.24
CA VAL A 247 -27.73 -8.43 44.67
C VAL A 247 -28.30 -9.82 44.95
N ILE A 248 -28.03 -10.82 44.11
CA ILE A 248 -28.50 -12.20 44.30
C ILE A 248 -27.98 -12.77 45.62
N PHE A 249 -26.69 -12.61 45.93
CA PHE A 249 -26.13 -13.07 47.20
C PHE A 249 -26.73 -12.34 48.40
N ARG A 250 -26.93 -11.02 48.29
CA ARG A 250 -27.56 -10.21 49.35
C ARG A 250 -29.00 -10.64 49.60
N GLN A 251 -29.78 -10.86 48.54
CA GLN A 251 -31.18 -11.31 48.65
C GLN A 251 -31.28 -12.69 49.33
N LYS A 252 -30.39 -13.62 48.97
CA LYS A 252 -30.34 -14.94 49.59
C LYS A 252 -30.08 -14.84 51.10
N LYS A 253 -29.11 -14.02 51.51
CA LYS A 253 -28.79 -13.79 52.94
C LYS A 253 -29.96 -13.18 53.71
N ILE A 254 -30.64 -12.18 53.13
CA ILE A 254 -31.82 -11.56 53.75
C ILE A 254 -32.97 -12.57 53.89
N SER A 255 -33.14 -13.47 52.91
CA SER A 255 -34.17 -14.51 52.98
C SER A 255 -33.89 -15.50 54.10
N GLU A 256 -32.65 -15.96 54.26
CA GLU A 256 -32.26 -16.89 55.33
C GLU A 256 -32.49 -16.26 56.71
N ILE A 257 -32.04 -15.02 56.94
CA ILE A 257 -32.24 -14.29 58.20
C ILE A 257 -33.74 -14.14 58.55
N LYS A 258 -34.58 -13.81 57.55
CA LYS A 258 -36.03 -13.67 57.79
C LYS A 258 -36.67 -15.00 58.18
N THR A 259 -36.30 -16.08 57.51
CA THR A 259 -36.82 -17.42 57.82
C THR A 259 -36.38 -17.86 59.22
N ASP A 260 -35.12 -17.63 59.59
CA ASP A 260 -34.61 -17.97 60.92
C ASP A 260 -35.29 -17.15 62.02
N PHE A 261 -35.51 -15.85 61.79
CA PHE A 261 -36.27 -15.00 62.70
C PHE A 261 -37.70 -15.50 62.92
N ILE A 262 -38.42 -15.83 61.84
CA ILE A 262 -39.80 -16.35 61.93
C ILE A 262 -39.81 -17.68 62.68
N ASN A 263 -38.88 -18.59 62.37
CA ASN A 263 -38.80 -19.88 63.04
C ASN A 263 -38.47 -19.73 64.53
N ASN A 264 -37.53 -18.86 64.90
CA ASN A 264 -37.19 -18.59 66.29
C ASN A 264 -38.37 -17.99 67.06
N MET A 265 -39.00 -16.95 66.52
CA MET A 265 -40.17 -16.33 67.16
C MET A 265 -41.35 -17.30 67.27
N THR A 266 -41.56 -18.15 66.26
CA THR A 266 -42.61 -19.19 66.31
C THR A 266 -42.33 -20.22 67.39
N HIS A 267 -41.05 -20.58 67.59
CA HIS A 267 -40.65 -21.48 68.66
C HIS A 267 -40.90 -20.84 70.03
N GLU A 268 -40.43 -19.60 70.24
CA GLU A 268 -40.64 -18.87 71.50
C GLU A 268 -42.11 -18.65 71.84
N PHE A 269 -43.00 -18.48 70.86
CA PHE A 269 -44.44 -18.38 71.09
C PHE A 269 -45.12 -19.72 71.41
N LYS A 270 -44.53 -20.86 71.02
CA LYS A 270 -45.12 -22.21 71.20
C LYS A 270 -44.73 -22.88 72.51
N THR A 271 -43.62 -22.48 73.12
CA THR A 271 -43.19 -22.97 74.43
C THR A 271 -43.74 -22.03 75.52
N PRO A 272 -44.61 -22.52 76.43
CA PRO A 272 -45.24 -21.68 77.46
C PRO A 272 -44.27 -21.21 78.54
#